data_AF-A0A2R7K6D8-F1
#
_entry.id   AF-A0A2R7K6D8-F1
#
_cell.length_a   1.000
_cell.length_b   1.000
_cell.length_c   1.000
_cell.angle_alpha   90.00
_cell.angle_beta   90.00
_cell.angle_gamma   90.00
#
_symmetry.space_group_name_H-M   'P 1'
#
loop_
_entity.id
_entity.type
_entity.pdbx_description
1 polymer ?
#
loop_
_entity_poly.entity_id
_entity_poly.type
_entity_poly.pdbx_seq_one_letter_code
_entity_poly.pdbx_strand_id
1 'polypeptide(L)'
;FLYNIKPTKLMFLFFKKLFRIFSDNHKVMQPTALGRKYYPLVKTAAVHEAGHAFGAYLANWKVKTVCVLHANEKLETASTEYNYGQDTQLVYKIETYLSNPQIFETLDGKEQSQVLEILDRRLILVHAGPIAEQKLNNIPTLIDVLHKDSLDLKRIEFIENFLNENNLDAYEVSRRAIHTIKKHFSVPETWEKVLALGEMLETENKKIDSTKVESFCLDQFV
;
A
#
# COMPACT_ATOMS: atom_id res chain seq x y z
N PHE A 1 -4.42 -33.97 -25.92
CA PHE A 1 -5.84 -33.76 -25.53
C PHE A 1 -5.87 -33.43 -24.06
N LEU A 2 -6.41 -32.26 -23.71
CA LEU A 2 -6.76 -31.77 -22.36
C LEU A 2 -5.58 -31.43 -21.42
N TYR A 3 -5.27 -30.14 -21.30
CA TYR A 3 -5.48 -29.35 -20.08
C TYR A 3 -5.42 -27.87 -20.44
N ASN A 4 -6.53 -27.40 -21.02
CA ASN A 4 -6.80 -25.99 -21.27
C ASN A 4 -7.80 -25.56 -20.19
N ILE A 5 -7.32 -25.36 -18.96
CA ILE A 5 -8.14 -24.80 -17.89
C ILE A 5 -7.82 -23.31 -17.84
N LYS A 6 -8.68 -22.51 -18.48
CA LYS A 6 -8.74 -21.07 -18.21
C LYS A 6 -9.07 -20.88 -16.72
N PRO A 7 -8.39 -19.98 -15.99
CA PRO A 7 -8.80 -19.62 -14.63
C PRO A 7 -10.03 -18.71 -14.70
N THR A 8 -11.19 -19.27 -15.03
CA THR A 8 -12.45 -18.52 -15.10
C THR A 8 -13.26 -18.72 -13.81
N LYS A 9 -13.61 -17.61 -13.17
CA LYS A 9 -14.62 -17.46 -12.08
C LYS A 9 -14.39 -18.19 -10.75
N LEU A 10 -13.61 -19.28 -10.69
CA LEU A 10 -13.46 -20.07 -9.46
C LEU A 10 -12.61 -19.37 -8.38
N MET A 11 -11.54 -18.65 -8.76
CA MET A 11 -10.76 -17.82 -7.82
C MET A 11 -11.58 -16.63 -7.29
N PHE A 12 -12.38 -16.00 -8.14
CA PHE A 12 -13.26 -14.89 -7.74
C PHE A 12 -14.36 -15.33 -6.76
N LEU A 13 -14.85 -16.57 -6.90
CA LEU A 13 -15.78 -17.20 -5.96
C LEU A 13 -15.11 -17.59 -4.63
N PHE A 14 -13.82 -17.95 -4.64
CA PHE A 14 -13.08 -18.26 -3.41
C PHE A 14 -12.94 -17.03 -2.51
N PHE A 15 -12.60 -15.86 -3.09
CA PHE A 15 -12.52 -14.60 -2.36
C PHE A 15 -13.89 -14.07 -1.91
N LYS A 16 -14.95 -14.17 -2.74
CA LYS A 16 -16.31 -13.78 -2.32
C LYS A 16 -16.89 -14.68 -1.22
N LYS A 17 -16.56 -15.98 -1.21
CA LYS A 17 -17.06 -16.92 -0.19
C LYS A 17 -16.36 -16.72 1.15
N LEU A 18 -15.08 -16.33 1.15
CA LEU A 18 -14.40 -15.81 2.35
C LEU A 18 -15.04 -14.50 2.83
N PHE A 19 -15.32 -13.55 1.93
CA PHE A 19 -15.93 -12.26 2.29
C PHE A 19 -17.33 -12.36 2.95
N ARG A 20 -18.17 -13.32 2.53
CA ARG A 20 -19.55 -13.45 3.02
C ARG A 20 -19.69 -14.23 4.32
N ILE A 21 -18.70 -15.03 4.69
CA ILE A 21 -18.72 -15.80 5.95
C ILE A 21 -18.31 -14.92 7.15
N PHE A 22 -17.60 -13.80 6.92
CA PHE A 22 -17.10 -12.91 7.98
C PHE A 22 -17.86 -11.59 8.15
N SER A 23 -18.78 -11.20 7.26
CA SER A 23 -19.51 -9.92 7.40
C SER A 23 -20.63 -9.91 8.43
N ASP A 24 -21.07 -11.08 8.92
CA ASP A 24 -22.30 -11.18 9.72
C ASP A 24 -22.07 -11.18 11.24
N ASN A 25 -20.83 -10.99 11.71
CA ASN A 25 -20.52 -11.02 13.15
C ASN A 25 -19.50 -9.97 13.59
N HIS A 26 -19.83 -8.67 13.55
CA HIS A 26 -19.11 -7.71 14.39
C HIS A 26 -20.04 -6.66 15.03
N LYS A 27 -20.57 -7.04 16.20
CA LYS A 27 -20.80 -6.07 17.28
C LYS A 27 -19.45 -5.49 17.71
N VAL A 28 -19.42 -4.18 17.90
CA VAL A 28 -18.34 -3.43 18.52
C VAL A 28 -17.92 -4.13 19.82
N MET A 29 -16.68 -4.63 19.88
CA MET A 29 -16.13 -5.29 21.07
C MET A 29 -14.84 -4.61 21.52
N GLN A 30 -14.86 -4.18 22.77
CA GLN A 30 -13.75 -3.66 23.54
C GLN A 30 -12.64 -4.73 23.77
N PRO A 31 -11.40 -4.31 24.07
CA PRO A 31 -10.21 -5.16 23.93
C PRO A 31 -10.21 -6.30 24.94
N THR A 32 -9.97 -7.53 24.49
CA THR A 32 -9.83 -8.70 25.36
C THR A 32 -8.62 -9.56 25.01
N ALA A 33 -7.93 -9.99 26.08
CA ALA A 33 -7.21 -11.26 26.29
C ALA A 33 -6.04 -11.72 25.39
N LEU A 34 -5.72 -11.08 24.27
CA LEU A 34 -4.67 -11.57 23.33
C LEU A 34 -3.37 -10.74 23.26
N GLY A 35 -3.12 -9.84 24.22
CA GLY A 35 -1.90 -9.00 24.19
C GLY A 35 -1.83 -8.05 22.98
N ARG A 36 -2.97 -7.81 22.31
CA ARG A 36 -3.07 -6.88 21.18
C ARG A 36 -2.90 -5.45 21.68
N LYS A 37 -1.90 -4.75 21.16
CA LYS A 37 -1.70 -3.32 21.38
C LYS A 37 -2.41 -2.58 20.25
N TYR A 38 -3.57 -2.01 20.55
CA TYR A 38 -4.21 -1.06 19.64
C TYR A 38 -3.75 0.34 20.03
N TYR A 39 -3.02 0.99 19.14
CA TYR A 39 -2.60 2.38 19.32
C TYR A 39 -3.76 3.34 18.97
N PRO A 40 -3.74 4.58 19.48
CA PRO A 40 -4.72 5.61 19.10
C PRO A 40 -4.82 5.76 17.58
N LEU A 41 -6.00 6.14 17.09
CA LEU A 41 -6.28 6.25 15.65
C LEU A 41 -5.30 7.20 14.93
N VAL A 42 -5.00 8.35 15.55
CA VAL A 42 -4.05 9.34 15.01
C VAL A 42 -2.65 8.75 14.86
N LYS A 43 -2.17 8.03 15.88
CA LYS A 43 -0.86 7.35 15.83
C LYS A 43 -0.82 6.27 14.75
N THR A 44 -1.90 5.48 14.64
CA THR A 44 -2.01 4.45 13.60
C THR A 44 -1.96 5.09 12.20
N ALA A 45 -2.74 6.15 11.97
CA ALA A 45 -2.73 6.89 10.71
C ALA A 45 -1.37 7.52 10.42
N ALA A 46 -0.69 8.10 11.42
CA ALA A 46 0.63 8.69 11.25
C ALA A 46 1.70 7.67 10.85
N VAL A 47 1.69 6.48 11.46
CA VAL A 47 2.61 5.40 11.08
C VAL A 47 2.22 4.78 9.73
N HIS A 48 0.93 4.73 9.41
CA HIS A 48 0.43 4.32 8.09
C HIS A 48 0.98 5.24 6.99
N GLU A 49 0.84 6.56 7.14
CA GLU A 49 1.37 7.53 6.18
C GLU A 49 2.91 7.54 6.13
N ALA A 50 3.59 7.35 7.27
CA ALA A 50 5.04 7.16 7.30
C ALA A 50 5.46 5.90 6.53
N GLY A 51 4.66 4.83 6.59
CA GLY A 51 4.84 3.63 5.78
C GLY A 51 4.78 3.92 4.29
N HIS A 52 3.77 4.66 3.83
CA HIS A 52 3.69 5.12 2.44
C HIS A 52 4.88 5.98 2.01
N ALA A 53 5.31 6.90 2.87
CA ALA A 53 6.47 7.75 2.60
C ALA A 53 7.74 6.91 2.39
N PHE A 54 7.97 5.91 3.23
CA PHE A 54 9.08 4.96 3.06
C PHE A 54 8.89 4.06 1.83
N GLY A 55 7.66 3.64 1.53
CA GLY A 55 7.32 2.89 0.33
C GLY A 55 7.66 3.65 -0.96
N ALA A 56 7.44 4.97 -0.99
CA ALA A 56 7.84 5.82 -2.11
C ALA A 56 9.36 5.81 -2.30
N TYR A 57 10.14 5.86 -1.22
CA TYR A 57 11.60 5.73 -1.29
C TYR A 57 12.03 4.38 -1.88
N LEU A 58 11.45 3.26 -1.41
CA LEU A 58 11.72 1.92 -1.97
C LEU A 58 11.33 1.82 -3.45
N ALA A 59 10.30 2.54 -3.87
CA ALA A 59 9.84 2.63 -5.26
C ALA A 59 10.68 3.62 -6.10
N ASN A 60 11.76 4.18 -5.56
CA ASN A 60 12.61 5.20 -6.20
C ASN A 60 11.80 6.44 -6.64
N TRP A 61 10.82 6.81 -5.83
CA TRP A 61 10.02 8.03 -5.99
C TRP A 61 10.18 8.95 -4.79
N LYS A 62 9.82 10.21 -5.02
CA LYS A 62 9.89 11.22 -3.98
C LYS A 62 8.51 11.42 -3.36
N VAL A 63 8.51 11.68 -2.07
CA VAL A 63 7.33 12.20 -1.39
C VAL A 63 7.29 13.69 -1.63
N LYS A 64 6.15 14.20 -2.09
CA LYS A 64 5.93 15.65 -2.22
C LYS A 64 5.50 16.23 -0.88
N THR A 65 4.48 15.64 -0.27
CA THR A 65 3.98 16.02 1.05
C THR A 65 3.33 14.82 1.75
N VAL A 66 3.51 14.71 3.06
CA VAL A 66 2.74 13.80 3.92
C VAL A 66 1.97 14.62 4.93
N CYS A 67 0.72 14.28 5.18
CA CYS A 67 -0.17 15.07 6.02
C CYS A 67 -0.98 14.17 6.94
N VAL A 68 -0.98 14.47 8.24
CA VAL A 68 -1.94 13.92 9.20
C VAL A 68 -2.53 15.09 9.98
N LEU A 69 -3.82 15.34 9.75
CA LEU A 69 -4.61 16.37 10.40
C LEU A 69 -5.60 15.71 11.35
N HIS A 70 -5.65 16.19 12.58
CA HIS A 70 -6.54 15.73 13.62
C HIS A 70 -6.96 16.88 14.54
N ALA A 71 -8.16 16.79 15.08
CA ALA A 71 -8.68 17.73 16.07
C ALA A 71 -9.36 16.94 17.18
N ASN A 72 -9.03 17.24 18.44
CA ASN A 72 -9.59 16.55 19.61
C ASN A 72 -9.51 15.01 19.49
N GLU A 73 -8.33 14.49 19.12
CA GLU A 73 -8.04 13.06 18.91
C GLU A 73 -8.82 12.40 17.74
N LYS A 74 -9.60 13.17 16.98
CA LYS A 74 -10.30 12.69 15.80
C LYS A 74 -9.47 12.98 14.55
N LEU A 75 -9.19 11.94 13.77
CA LEU A 75 -8.56 12.06 12.46
C LEU A 75 -9.50 12.81 11.49
N GLU A 76 -9.00 13.90 10.91
CA GLU A 76 -9.69 14.67 9.87
C GLU A 76 -9.20 14.27 8.48
N THR A 77 -7.88 14.13 8.30
CA THR A 77 -7.26 13.79 7.02
C THR A 77 -5.94 13.07 7.25
N ALA A 78 -5.69 12.02 6.49
CA ALA A 78 -4.38 11.39 6.34
C ALA A 78 -4.12 11.22 4.85
N SER A 79 -2.99 11.71 4.36
CA SER A 79 -2.62 11.55 2.96
C SER A 79 -1.13 11.72 2.70
N THR A 80 -0.66 10.98 1.71
CA THR A 80 0.67 11.14 1.12
C THR A 80 0.54 11.49 -0.37
N GLU A 81 1.13 12.61 -0.76
CA GLU A 81 1.30 13.02 -2.16
C GLU A 81 2.70 12.67 -2.64
N TYR A 82 2.79 12.18 -3.88
CA TYR A 82 4.02 11.69 -4.48
C TYR A 82 4.47 12.55 -5.65
N ASN A 83 5.77 12.52 -5.91
CA ASN A 83 6.40 12.99 -7.14
C ASN A 83 7.07 11.79 -7.81
N TYR A 84 6.44 11.32 -8.90
CA TYR A 84 6.90 10.16 -9.68
C TYR A 84 8.06 10.50 -10.63
N GLY A 85 8.52 11.75 -10.67
CA GLY A 85 9.63 12.17 -11.53
C GLY A 85 9.38 11.86 -13.00
N GLN A 86 10.31 11.12 -13.61
CA GLN A 86 10.22 10.72 -15.03
C GLN A 86 9.06 9.75 -15.31
N ASP A 87 8.59 9.01 -14.30
CA ASP A 87 7.50 8.05 -14.45
C ASP A 87 6.11 8.70 -14.45
N THR A 88 6.02 10.00 -14.14
CA THR A 88 4.74 10.72 -13.96
C THR A 88 3.77 10.50 -15.12
N GLN A 89 4.25 10.63 -16.37
CA GLN A 89 3.39 10.43 -17.53
C GLN A 89 2.90 8.98 -17.64
N LEU A 90 3.75 7.99 -17.34
CA LEU A 90 3.38 6.60 -17.46
C LEU A 90 2.48 6.15 -16.30
N VAL A 91 2.66 6.68 -15.09
CA VAL A 91 1.73 6.47 -13.97
C VAL A 91 0.34 7.01 -14.31
N TYR A 92 0.24 8.23 -14.86
CA TYR A 92 -1.05 8.77 -15.31
C TYR A 92 -1.64 7.99 -16.48
N LYS A 93 -0.81 7.58 -17.45
CA LYS A 93 -1.24 6.73 -18.56
C LYS A 93 -1.77 5.40 -18.06
N ILE A 94 -1.07 4.73 -17.14
CA ILE A 94 -1.56 3.54 -16.46
C ILE A 94 -2.91 3.88 -15.86
N GLU A 95 -3.01 4.90 -15.01
CA GLU A 95 -4.29 5.35 -14.41
C GLU A 95 -5.44 5.54 -15.42
N THR A 96 -5.13 5.91 -16.67
CA THR A 96 -6.11 5.95 -17.77
C THR A 96 -6.32 4.59 -18.47
N TYR A 97 -5.29 3.77 -18.69
CA TYR A 97 -5.39 2.40 -19.21
C TYR A 97 -6.28 1.53 -18.34
N LEU A 98 -6.42 1.88 -17.06
CA LEU A 98 -7.33 1.26 -16.11
C LEU A 98 -8.80 1.31 -16.53
N SER A 99 -9.17 2.29 -17.36
CA SER A 99 -10.51 2.39 -17.96
C SER A 99 -10.64 1.65 -19.30
N ASN A 100 -9.52 1.19 -19.87
CA ASN A 100 -9.49 0.38 -21.08
C ASN A 100 -8.26 -0.57 -21.09
N PRO A 101 -8.33 -1.72 -20.39
CA PRO A 101 -7.22 -2.65 -20.20
C PRO A 101 -6.63 -3.20 -21.50
N GLN A 102 -7.43 -3.27 -22.56
CA GLN A 102 -7.02 -3.76 -23.89
C GLN A 102 -5.93 -2.91 -24.53
N ILE A 103 -5.71 -1.68 -24.05
CA ILE A 103 -4.64 -0.81 -24.56
C ILE A 103 -3.25 -1.40 -24.27
N PHE A 104 -3.08 -2.23 -23.24
CA PHE A 104 -1.79 -2.84 -22.94
C PHE A 104 -1.26 -3.73 -24.08
N GLU A 105 -2.13 -4.44 -24.79
CA GLU A 105 -1.77 -5.25 -25.95
C GLU A 105 -1.31 -4.40 -27.16
N THR A 106 -1.64 -3.11 -27.16
CA THR A 106 -1.25 -2.16 -28.23
C THR A 106 0.11 -1.50 -27.99
N LEU A 107 0.67 -1.67 -26.79
CA LEU A 107 1.99 -1.14 -26.43
C LEU A 107 3.10 -2.00 -27.03
N ASP A 108 4.23 -1.38 -27.36
CA ASP A 108 5.41 -2.14 -27.75
C ASP A 108 6.05 -2.88 -26.54
N GLY A 109 6.91 -3.86 -26.80
CA GLY A 109 7.50 -4.67 -25.73
C GLY A 109 8.34 -3.88 -24.71
N LYS A 110 8.89 -2.72 -25.11
CA LYS A 110 9.63 -1.83 -24.21
C LYS A 110 8.65 -1.09 -23.29
N GLU A 111 7.59 -0.52 -23.85
CA GLU A 111 6.53 0.15 -23.10
C GLU A 111 5.82 -0.80 -22.13
N GLN A 112 5.52 -2.03 -22.56
CA GLN A 112 4.95 -3.06 -21.69
C GLN A 112 5.86 -3.34 -20.49
N SER A 113 7.16 -3.54 -20.75
CA SER A 113 8.14 -3.78 -19.67
C SER A 113 8.19 -2.62 -18.67
N GLN A 114 8.15 -1.37 -19.16
CA GLN A 114 8.11 -0.18 -18.30
C GLN A 114 6.83 -0.09 -17.48
N VAL A 115 5.67 -0.44 -18.06
CA VAL A 115 4.40 -0.50 -17.34
C VAL A 115 4.48 -1.51 -16.20
N LEU A 116 5.00 -2.72 -16.45
CA LEU A 116 5.15 -3.74 -15.41
C LEU A 116 6.06 -3.31 -14.27
N GLU A 117 7.19 -2.67 -14.59
CA GLU A 117 8.09 -2.12 -13.59
C GLU A 117 7.41 -1.04 -12.73
N ILE A 118 6.60 -0.18 -13.34
CA ILE A 118 5.85 0.84 -12.58
C ILE A 118 4.76 0.20 -11.72
N LEU A 119 4.06 -0.84 -12.20
CA LEU A 119 3.04 -1.52 -11.41
C LEU A 119 3.62 -2.23 -10.18
N ASP A 120 4.80 -2.86 -10.32
CA ASP A 120 5.53 -3.47 -9.21
C ASP A 120 5.92 -2.40 -8.16
N ARG A 121 6.46 -1.27 -8.61
CA ARG A 121 6.78 -0.11 -7.75
C ARG A 121 5.55 0.53 -7.11
N ARG A 122 4.43 0.62 -7.82
CA ARG A 122 3.14 1.07 -7.29
C ARG A 122 2.66 0.15 -6.17
N LEU A 123 2.76 -1.16 -6.34
CA LEU A 123 2.38 -2.14 -5.31
C LEU A 123 3.22 -1.98 -4.05
N ILE A 124 4.53 -1.74 -4.18
CA ILE A 124 5.40 -1.43 -3.04
C ILE A 124 4.88 -0.19 -2.29
N LEU A 125 4.58 0.88 -3.02
CA LEU A 125 4.11 2.13 -2.44
C LEU A 125 2.77 1.98 -1.71
N VAL A 126 1.78 1.29 -2.29
CA VAL A 126 0.43 1.18 -1.70
C VAL A 126 0.35 0.15 -0.57
N HIS A 127 1.18 -0.90 -0.57
CA HIS A 127 1.21 -1.86 0.53
C HIS A 127 1.97 -1.35 1.77
N ALA A 128 2.88 -0.37 1.60
CA ALA A 128 3.78 0.02 2.67
C ALA A 128 3.06 0.61 3.89
N GLY A 129 2.03 1.45 3.70
CA GLY A 129 1.21 1.99 4.79
C GLY A 129 0.48 0.91 5.59
N PRO A 130 -0.35 0.07 4.95
CA PRO A 130 -1.03 -1.05 5.61
C PRO A 130 -0.07 -2.02 6.34
N ILE A 131 1.12 -2.29 5.79
CA ILE A 131 2.11 -3.16 6.45
C ILE A 131 2.73 -2.46 7.68
N ALA A 132 2.98 -1.15 7.62
CA ALA A 132 3.46 -0.39 8.77
C ALA A 132 2.43 -0.41 9.91
N GLU A 133 1.16 -0.17 9.59
CA GLU A 133 0.05 -0.28 10.53
C GLU A 133 -0.09 -1.69 11.10
N GLN A 134 0.00 -2.72 10.24
CA GLN A 134 -0.04 -4.12 10.66
C GLN A 134 1.04 -4.40 11.72
N LYS A 135 2.27 -3.96 11.45
CA LYS A 135 3.42 -4.18 12.32
C LYS A 135 3.29 -3.40 13.64
N LEU A 136 2.84 -2.14 13.58
CA LEU A 136 2.63 -1.31 14.77
C LEU A 136 1.61 -1.94 15.73
N ASN A 137 0.44 -2.30 15.21
CA ASN A 137 -0.68 -2.81 16.01
C ASN A 137 -0.62 -4.32 16.27
N ASN A 138 0.44 -4.99 15.80
CA ASN A 138 0.62 -6.45 15.88
C ASN A 138 -0.60 -7.22 15.33
N ILE A 139 -1.11 -6.78 14.18
CA ILE A 139 -2.28 -7.35 13.52
C ILE A 139 -1.83 -8.61 12.73
N PRO A 140 -2.45 -9.79 12.93
CA PRO A 140 -1.95 -11.04 12.36
C PRO A 140 -1.92 -11.06 10.83
N THR A 141 -2.90 -10.43 10.17
CA THR A 141 -3.03 -10.47 8.72
C THR A 141 -3.16 -9.09 8.11
N LEU A 142 -2.69 -8.93 6.87
CA LEU A 142 -2.79 -7.64 6.17
C LEU A 142 -4.24 -7.31 5.78
N ILE A 143 -5.07 -8.34 5.57
CA ILE A 143 -6.48 -8.16 5.23
C ILE A 143 -7.29 -7.56 6.38
N ASP A 144 -6.87 -7.78 7.63
CA ASP A 144 -7.48 -7.15 8.81
C ASP A 144 -7.18 -5.65 8.90
N VAL A 145 -6.14 -5.17 8.21
CA VAL A 145 -5.78 -3.74 8.09
C VAL A 145 -6.44 -3.10 6.87
N LEU A 146 -6.46 -3.82 5.75
CA LEU A 146 -7.04 -3.35 4.49
C LEU A 146 -8.57 -3.34 4.56
N HIS A 147 -9.13 -2.24 5.05
CA HIS A 147 -10.57 -2.04 5.08
C HIS A 147 -11.16 -2.02 3.66
N LYS A 148 -12.36 -2.59 3.51
CA LYS A 148 -13.08 -2.76 2.23
C LYS A 148 -13.19 -1.48 1.39
N ASP A 149 -13.28 -0.33 2.04
CA ASP A 149 -13.45 0.96 1.37
C ASP A 149 -12.18 1.84 1.36
N SER A 150 -11.07 1.33 1.90
CA SER A 150 -9.79 2.04 1.90
C SER A 150 -9.31 2.31 0.49
N LEU A 151 -8.66 3.46 0.32
CA LEU A 151 -8.09 3.86 -0.96
C LEU A 151 -6.97 2.91 -1.39
N ASP A 152 -6.20 2.38 -0.44
CA ASP A 152 -5.10 1.46 -0.72
C ASP A 152 -5.60 0.10 -1.20
N LEU A 153 -6.62 -0.47 -0.56
CA LEU A 153 -7.23 -1.71 -1.07
C LEU A 153 -7.76 -1.51 -2.49
N LYS A 154 -8.47 -0.39 -2.75
CA LYS A 154 -8.96 -0.08 -4.09
C LYS A 154 -7.83 0.02 -5.11
N ARG A 155 -6.70 0.64 -4.75
CA ARG A 155 -5.51 0.73 -5.62
C ARG A 155 -4.82 -0.63 -5.83
N ILE A 156 -4.75 -1.48 -4.82
CA ILE A 156 -4.20 -2.84 -4.90
C ILE A 156 -5.06 -3.69 -5.82
N GLU A 157 -6.37 -3.80 -5.52
CA GLU A 157 -7.34 -4.55 -6.33
C GLU A 157 -7.31 -4.06 -7.77
N PHE A 158 -7.21 -2.75 -7.95
CA PHE A 158 -7.06 -2.14 -9.24
C PHE A 158 -5.85 -2.71 -10.01
N ILE A 159 -4.64 -2.65 -9.43
CA ILE A 159 -3.41 -3.12 -10.08
C ILE A 159 -3.48 -4.63 -10.34
N GLU A 160 -3.97 -5.40 -9.38
CA GLU A 160 -4.10 -6.86 -9.52
C GLU A 160 -5.09 -7.25 -10.62
N ASN A 161 -6.21 -6.53 -10.77
CA ASN A 161 -7.15 -6.74 -11.88
C ASN A 161 -6.49 -6.46 -13.22
N PHE A 162 -5.76 -5.34 -13.35
CA PHE A 162 -5.03 -5.02 -14.59
C PHE A 162 -4.03 -6.11 -14.97
N LEU A 163 -3.26 -6.62 -14.01
CA LEU A 163 -2.32 -7.72 -14.25
C LEU A 163 -3.04 -8.99 -14.71
N ASN A 164 -4.12 -9.37 -14.01
CA ASN A 164 -4.89 -10.57 -14.34
C ASN A 164 -5.55 -10.49 -15.73
N GLU A 165 -6.11 -9.34 -16.11
CA GLU A 165 -6.74 -9.13 -17.42
C GLU A 165 -5.75 -9.24 -18.58
N ASN A 166 -4.48 -8.96 -18.32
CA ASN A 166 -3.38 -9.09 -19.27
C ASN A 166 -2.63 -10.43 -19.15
N ASN A 167 -3.21 -11.43 -18.46
CA ASN A 167 -2.63 -12.75 -18.23
C ASN A 167 -1.26 -12.74 -17.53
N LEU A 168 -1.06 -11.77 -16.63
CA LEU A 168 0.14 -11.65 -15.81
C LEU A 168 -0.16 -12.16 -14.40
N ASP A 169 0.87 -12.67 -13.72
CA ASP A 169 0.74 -13.25 -12.39
C ASP A 169 0.65 -12.17 -11.30
N ALA A 170 -0.55 -11.65 -11.08
CA ALA A 170 -0.82 -10.62 -10.07
C ALA A 170 -0.38 -11.05 -8.66
N TYR A 171 -0.57 -12.32 -8.32
CA TYR A 171 -0.20 -12.86 -7.01
C TYR A 171 1.31 -12.78 -6.80
N GLU A 172 2.11 -13.20 -7.78
CA GLU A 172 3.56 -13.14 -7.65
C GLU A 172 4.09 -11.71 -7.55
N VAL A 173 3.55 -10.76 -8.33
CA VAL A 173 3.97 -9.34 -8.24
C VAL A 173 3.62 -8.76 -6.85
N SER A 174 2.38 -8.96 -6.39
CA SER A 174 1.90 -8.51 -5.08
C SER A 174 2.71 -9.13 -3.94
N ARG A 175 2.97 -10.45 -4.00
CA ARG A 175 3.80 -11.20 -3.03
C ARG A 175 5.21 -10.64 -2.95
N ARG A 176 5.86 -10.34 -4.07
CA ARG A 176 7.21 -9.73 -4.09
C ARG A 176 7.20 -8.35 -3.45
N ALA A 177 6.25 -7.49 -3.79
CA ALA A 177 6.14 -6.16 -3.19
C ALA A 177 5.98 -6.24 -1.66
N ILE A 178 5.06 -7.08 -1.17
CA ILE A 178 4.85 -7.32 0.26
C ILE A 178 6.12 -7.86 0.92
N HIS A 179 6.81 -8.83 0.29
CA HIS A 179 8.04 -9.40 0.81
C HIS A 179 9.15 -8.35 0.93
N THR A 180 9.33 -7.51 -0.10
CA THR A 180 10.30 -6.40 -0.08
C THR A 180 10.05 -5.47 1.10
N ILE A 181 8.82 -5.00 1.29
CA ILE A 181 8.48 -4.09 2.40
C ILE A 181 8.73 -4.76 3.75
N LYS A 182 8.24 -6.00 3.95
CA LYS A 182 8.41 -6.73 5.22
C LYS A 182 9.88 -6.98 5.54
N LYS A 183 10.69 -7.27 4.52
CA LYS A 183 12.15 -7.41 4.67
C LYS A 183 12.76 -6.10 5.19
N HIS A 184 12.44 -4.96 4.58
CA HIS A 184 12.94 -3.66 5.05
C HIS A 184 12.44 -3.32 6.46
N PHE A 185 11.15 -3.48 6.75
CA PHE A 185 10.60 -3.22 8.08
C PHE A 185 11.02 -4.23 9.15
N SER A 186 11.68 -5.33 8.77
CA SER A 186 12.29 -6.26 9.73
C SER A 186 13.63 -5.76 10.28
N VAL A 187 14.27 -4.81 9.58
CA VAL A 187 15.51 -4.16 10.01
C VAL A 187 15.17 -3.13 11.10
N PRO A 188 15.68 -3.26 12.34
CA PRO A 188 15.34 -2.37 13.45
C PRO A 188 15.52 -0.88 13.12
N GLU A 189 16.65 -0.52 12.52
CA GLU A 189 17.01 0.85 12.17
C GLU A 189 16.04 1.46 11.14
N THR A 190 15.58 0.63 10.19
CA THR A 190 14.57 1.04 9.22
C THR A 190 13.22 1.26 9.91
N TRP A 191 12.84 0.35 10.81
CA TRP A 191 11.58 0.46 11.53
C TRP A 191 11.53 1.65 12.49
N GLU A 192 12.62 1.92 13.22
CA GLU A 192 12.76 3.07 14.10
C GLU A 192 12.57 4.40 13.34
N LYS A 193 13.07 4.49 12.11
CA LYS A 193 12.85 5.66 11.25
C LYS A 193 11.39 5.84 10.84
N VAL A 194 10.71 4.75 10.49
CA VAL A 194 9.26 4.80 10.17
C VAL A 194 8.47 5.25 11.40
N LEU A 195 8.80 4.74 12.58
CA LEU A 195 8.20 5.17 13.84
C LEU A 195 8.48 6.65 14.13
N ALA A 196 9.72 7.11 13.98
CA ALA A 196 10.11 8.49 14.21
C ALA A 196 9.38 9.47 13.27
N LEU A 197 9.24 9.11 11.99
CA LEU A 197 8.45 9.88 11.04
C LEU A 197 6.96 9.92 11.44
N GLY A 198 6.41 8.78 11.89
CA GLY A 198 5.05 8.70 12.42
C GLY A 198 4.83 9.58 13.67
N GLU A 199 5.75 9.56 14.63
CA GLU A 199 5.68 10.43 15.82
C GLU A 199 5.77 11.91 15.45
N MET A 200 6.57 12.23 14.43
CA MET A 200 6.68 13.59 13.93
C MET A 200 5.38 14.06 13.26
N LEU A 201 4.67 13.16 12.55
CA LEU A 201 3.35 13.41 11.96
C LEU A 201 2.23 13.50 13.02
N GLU A 202 2.33 12.74 14.12
CA GLU A 202 1.36 12.73 15.20
C GLU A 202 1.35 14.05 16.00
N THR A 203 2.54 14.62 16.24
CA THR A 203 2.75 15.60 17.32
C THR A 203 2.16 17.00 17.11
N GLU A 204 1.79 17.41 15.90
CA GLU A 204 0.88 18.55 15.64
C GLU A 204 0.22 18.33 14.26
N ASN A 205 -0.82 19.09 13.90
CA ASN A 205 -1.49 19.08 12.58
C ASN A 205 -0.52 19.31 11.40
N LYS A 206 0.30 18.31 11.11
CA LYS A 206 1.57 18.49 10.40
C LYS A 206 1.43 17.98 8.99
N LYS A 207 1.62 18.92 8.09
CA LYS A 207 2.02 18.68 6.72
C LYS A 207 3.55 18.76 6.67
N ILE A 208 4.18 17.65 6.34
CA ILE A 208 5.63 17.54 6.17
C ILE A 208 5.93 17.57 4.67
N ASP A 209 6.82 18.44 4.24
CA ASP A 209 7.27 18.53 2.86
C ASP A 209 8.36 17.49 2.51
N SER A 210 8.65 17.38 1.22
CA SER A 210 9.63 16.47 0.64
C SER A 210 11.01 16.53 1.30
N THR A 211 11.49 17.71 1.69
CA THR A 211 12.86 17.90 2.18
C THR A 211 13.04 17.21 3.53
N LYS A 212 12.05 17.36 4.41
CA LYS A 212 12.06 16.71 5.72
C LYS A 212 11.86 15.20 5.59
N VAL A 213 10.99 14.72 4.70
CA VAL A 213 10.82 13.28 4.51
C VAL A 213 12.10 12.65 3.95
N GLU A 214 12.74 13.31 2.98
CA GLU A 214 13.98 12.87 2.35
C GLU A 214 15.13 12.77 3.37
N SER A 215 15.31 13.73 4.28
CA SER A 215 16.36 13.63 5.31
C SER A 215 16.20 12.40 6.21
N PHE A 216 14.97 12.01 6.55
CA PHE A 216 14.72 10.81 7.36
C PHE A 216 14.99 9.51 6.59
N CYS A 217 14.55 9.46 5.32
CA CYS A 217 14.71 8.27 4.49
C CYS A 217 16.14 8.07 3.96
N LEU A 218 16.86 9.14 3.62
CA LEU A 218 18.14 9.10 2.89
C LEU A 218 19.40 9.05 3.74
N ASP A 219 19.37 9.50 5.01
CA ASP A 219 20.59 9.67 5.84
C ASP A 219 21.39 8.38 6.16
N GLN A 220 21.07 7.20 5.59
CA GLN A 220 21.77 5.94 5.90
C GLN A 220 21.90 4.92 4.73
N PHE A 221 21.67 5.30 3.47
CA PHE A 221 21.97 4.39 2.33
C PHE A 221 23.17 4.83 1.49
N VAL A 222 24.02 5.70 2.05
CA VAL A 222 25.35 6.06 1.54
C VAL A 222 26.42 5.47 2.46
#